data_AF-T1ADE6-F1
#
_entry.id   AF-T1ADE6-F1
#
_cell.length_a   1.000
_cell.length_b   1.000
_cell.length_c   1.000
_cell.angle_alpha   90.00
_cell.angle_beta   90.00
_cell.angle_gamma   90.00
#
_symmetry.space_group_name_H-M   'P 1'
#
loop_
_entity.id
_entity.type
_entity.pdbx_description
1 polymer ?
#
loop_
_entity_poly.entity_id
_entity_poly.type
_entity_poly.pdbx_seq_one_letter_code
_entity_poly.pdbx_strand_id
1 'polypeptide(L)'
;MLAHRENLSLDGKAALKQLLAANKRLNTAYLLKERFGQLWDYRREGWARRFFDQWRQSLRWQRLTPFEKFAGLIERHWDGIAAYC
;
A
#
# COMPACT_ATOMS: atom_id res chain seq x y z
N MET A 1 2.41 -21.33 8.67
CA MET A 1 2.94 -20.32 9.61
C MET A 1 4.00 -19.50 8.90
N LEU A 2 3.69 -18.26 8.52
CA LEU A 2 4.70 -17.22 8.23
C LEU A 2 4.12 -15.87 8.68
N ALA A 3 3.74 -15.84 9.96
CA ALA A 3 3.45 -14.61 10.68
C ALA A 3 4.69 -14.27 11.49
N HIS A 4 5.64 -13.53 10.90
CA HIS A 4 6.63 -12.82 11.70
C HIS A 4 6.61 -11.34 11.31
N ARG A 5 5.86 -10.59 12.11
CA ARG A 5 5.98 -9.14 12.29
C ARG A 5 7.36 -8.72 12.85
N GLU A 6 8.27 -9.67 13.10
CA GLU A 6 9.55 -9.45 13.79
C GLU A 6 10.76 -9.12 12.89
N ASN A 7 10.71 -9.34 11.56
CA ASN A 7 11.89 -9.07 10.72
C ASN A 7 12.09 -7.60 10.31
N LEU A 8 11.33 -6.67 10.90
CA LEU A 8 11.44 -5.25 10.65
C LEU A 8 11.96 -4.51 11.89
N SER A 9 13.14 -4.93 12.35
CA SER A 9 14.03 -4.02 13.09
C SER A 9 14.18 -2.73 12.25
N LEU A 10 14.38 -1.58 12.90
CA LEU A 10 14.65 -0.32 12.21
C LEU A 10 15.82 -0.46 11.22
N ASP A 11 16.80 -1.32 11.53
CA ASP A 11 17.94 -1.63 10.67
C ASP A 11 17.54 -2.48 9.46
N GLY A 12 16.64 -3.47 9.65
CA GLY A 12 16.09 -4.26 8.55
C GLY A 12 15.29 -3.41 7.55
N LYS A 13 14.53 -2.42 8.06
CA LYS A 13 13.85 -1.41 7.21
C LYS A 13 14.84 -0.54 6.45
N ALA A 14 15.93 -0.11 7.10
CA ALA A 14 16.94 0.74 6.49
C ALA A 14 17.72 -0.01 5.39
N ALA A 15 18.16 -1.24 5.66
CA ALA A 15 18.85 -2.09 4.69
C ALA A 15 17.95 -2.45 3.50
N LEU A 16 16.68 -2.80 3.75
CA LEU A 16 15.70 -3.05 2.68
C LEU A 16 15.47 -1.81 1.83
N LYS A 17 15.39 -0.62 2.44
CA LYS A 17 15.24 0.65 1.71
C LYS A 17 16.45 0.94 0.81
N GLN A 18 17.67 0.66 1.27
CA GLN A 18 18.88 0.80 0.46
C GLN A 18 18.87 -0.17 -0.73
N LEU A 19 18.54 -1.44 -0.51
CA LEU A 19 18.45 -2.44 -1.59
C LEU A 19 17.37 -2.10 -2.61
N LEU A 20 16.21 -1.65 -2.14
CA LEU A 20 15.13 -1.22 -3.02
C LEU A 20 15.49 0.05 -3.79
N ALA A 21 16.24 0.99 -3.22
CA ALA A 21 16.68 2.19 -3.93
C ALA A 21 17.47 1.87 -5.22
N ALA A 22 18.17 0.72 -5.27
CA ALA A 22 18.84 0.24 -6.47
C ALA A 22 17.87 -0.28 -7.55
N ASN A 23 16.61 -0.61 -7.21
CA ASN A 23 15.56 -1.02 -8.14
C ASN A 23 14.31 -0.15 -8.03
N LYS A 24 14.24 0.88 -8.89
CA LYS A 24 13.16 1.87 -8.92
C LYS A 24 11.75 1.26 -8.86
N ARG A 25 11.48 0.21 -9.65
CA ARG A 25 10.14 -0.39 -9.72
C ARG A 25 9.78 -1.13 -8.43
N LEU A 26 10.70 -1.90 -7.87
CA LEU A 26 10.50 -2.59 -6.60
C LEU A 26 10.36 -1.60 -5.43
N ASN A 27 11.15 -0.53 -5.43
CA ASN A 27 11.03 0.53 -4.44
C ASN A 27 9.66 1.19 -4.47
N THR A 28 9.17 1.55 -5.67
CA THR A 28 7.85 2.14 -5.82
C THR A 28 6.76 1.20 -5.33
N ALA A 29 6.82 -0.09 -5.69
CA ALA A 29 5.87 -1.09 -5.21
C ALA A 29 5.88 -1.20 -3.67
N TYR A 30 7.07 -1.22 -3.06
CA TYR A 30 7.20 -1.26 -1.60
C TYR A 30 6.59 -0.02 -0.94
N LEU A 31 6.93 1.18 -1.40
CA LEU A 31 6.40 2.43 -0.84
C LEU A 31 4.87 2.52 -0.99
N LEU A 32 4.32 2.07 -2.12
CA LEU A 32 2.87 2.03 -2.34
C LEU A 32 2.19 1.06 -1.37
N LYS A 33 2.77 -0.11 -1.14
CA LYS A 33 2.25 -1.11 -0.18
C LYS A 33 2.27 -0.54 1.24
N GLU A 34 3.39 0.04 1.67
CA GLU A 34 3.51 0.61 3.02
C GLU A 34 2.53 1.77 3.22
N ARG A 35 2.44 2.68 2.23
CA ARG A 35 1.47 3.78 2.27
C ARG A 35 0.04 3.28 2.37
N PHE A 36 -0.33 2.22 1.65
CA PHE A 36 -1.70 1.68 1.67
C PHE A 36 -2.17 1.27 3.08
N GLY A 37 -1.24 0.88 3.96
CA GLY A 37 -1.57 0.56 5.36
C GLY A 37 -2.28 1.69 6.11
N GLN A 38 -2.04 2.95 5.73
CA GLN A 38 -2.67 4.14 6.31
C GLN A 38 -4.19 4.20 6.07
N LEU A 39 -4.73 3.41 5.13
CA LEU A 39 -6.16 3.35 4.88
C LEU A 39 -6.95 3.07 6.17
N TRP A 40 -6.41 2.18 7.02
CA TRP A 40 -7.06 1.73 8.25
C TRP A 40 -6.96 2.72 9.42
N ASP A 41 -6.16 3.78 9.28
CA ASP A 41 -6.03 4.81 10.32
C ASP A 41 -7.12 5.89 10.21
N TYR A 42 -7.87 5.91 9.09
CA TYR A 42 -8.95 6.87 8.87
C TYR A 42 -10.24 6.45 9.57
N ARG A 43 -10.76 7.34 10.43
CA ARG A 43 -12.02 7.16 11.19
C ARG A 43 -13.31 7.61 10.49
N ARG A 44 -13.17 8.04 9.24
CA ARG A 44 -14.30 8.53 8.44
C ARG A 44 -14.10 8.05 7.02
N GLU A 45 -15.10 7.32 6.52
CA GLU A 45 -15.13 6.81 5.15
C GLU A 45 -14.73 7.85 4.10
N GLY A 46 -15.26 9.08 4.19
CA GLY A 46 -14.95 10.12 3.19
C GLY A 46 -13.45 10.44 3.07
N TRP A 47 -12.70 10.36 4.17
CA TRP A 47 -11.24 10.55 4.15
C TRP A 47 -10.51 9.31 3.64
N ALA A 48 -10.96 8.11 4.04
CA ALA A 48 -10.44 6.86 3.50
C ALA A 48 -10.63 6.78 1.97
N ARG A 49 -11.79 7.21 1.46
CA ARG A 49 -12.10 7.25 0.03
C ARG A 49 -11.15 8.16 -0.73
N ARG A 50 -10.97 9.39 -0.24
CA ARG A 50 -10.02 10.35 -0.84
C ARG A 50 -8.59 9.82 -0.86
N PHE A 51 -8.16 9.19 0.24
CA PHE A 51 -6.86 8.54 0.31
C PHE A 51 -6.73 7.44 -0.75
N PHE A 52 -7.74 6.56 -0.87
CA PHE A 52 -7.72 5.46 -1.83
C PHE A 52 -7.68 5.95 -3.28
N ASP A 53 -8.46 6.98 -3.62
CA ASP A 53 -8.44 7.60 -4.95
C ASP A 53 -7.07 8.21 -5.27
N GLN A 54 -6.42 8.87 -4.31
CA GLN A 54 -5.06 9.40 -4.48
C GLN A 54 -4.01 8.28 -4.60
N TRP A 55 -4.18 7.21 -3.84
CA TRP A 55 -3.32 6.04 -3.88
C TRP A 55 -3.40 5.36 -5.26
N ARG A 56 -4.61 5.15 -5.78
CA ARG A 56 -4.85 4.67 -7.16
C ARG A 56 -4.18 5.53 -8.21
N GLN A 57 -4.27 6.85 -8.09
CA GLN A 57 -3.61 7.77 -9.02
C GLN A 57 -2.08 7.62 -9.03
N SER A 58 -1.49 7.21 -7.91
CA SER A 58 -0.05 6.97 -7.77
C SER A 58 0.41 5.70 -8.53
N LEU A 59 -0.52 4.82 -8.93
CA LEU A 59 -0.21 3.63 -9.74
C LEU A 59 -0.02 3.96 -11.24
N ARG A 60 -0.54 5.10 -11.70
CA ARG A 60 -0.46 5.48 -13.12
C ARG A 60 0.99 5.55 -13.57
N TRP A 61 1.26 5.00 -14.76
CA TRP A 61 2.58 4.99 -15.40
C TRP A 61 3.65 4.17 -14.66
N GLN A 62 3.30 3.44 -13.60
CA GLN A 62 4.26 2.59 -12.86
C GLN A 62 4.38 1.17 -13.44
N ARG A 63 3.47 0.77 -14.35
CA ARG A 63 3.38 -0.60 -14.92
C ARG A 63 3.37 -1.68 -13.83
N LEU A 64 2.63 -1.42 -12.75
CA LEU A 64 2.48 -2.31 -11.59
C LEU A 64 1.15 -3.07 -11.68
N THR A 65 1.03 -3.97 -12.66
CA THR A 65 -0.19 -4.78 -12.88
C THR A 65 -0.73 -5.48 -11.63
N PRO A 66 0.09 -6.03 -10.71
CA PRO A 66 -0.43 -6.60 -9.46
C PRO A 66 -1.17 -5.57 -8.58
N PHE A 67 -0.68 -4.32 -8.53
CA PHE A 67 -1.29 -3.25 -7.75
C PHE A 67 -2.56 -2.71 -8.41
N GLU A 68 -2.63 -2.69 -9.73
CA GLU A 68 -3.86 -2.32 -10.47
C GLU A 68 -4.97 -3.34 -10.20
N LYS A 69 -4.65 -4.64 -10.21
CA LYS A 69 -5.60 -5.71 -9.83
C LYS A 69 -6.06 -5.58 -8.38
N PHE A 70 -5.12 -5.27 -7.47
CA PHE A 70 -5.42 -5.02 -6.07
C PHE A 70 -6.34 -3.81 -5.89
N ALA A 71 -6.06 -2.69 -6.56
CA ALA A 71 -6.94 -1.53 -6.57
C ALA A 71 -8.37 -1.91 -7.03
N GLY A 72 -8.48 -2.71 -8.09
CA GLY A 72 -9.78 -3.20 -8.55
C GLY A 72 -10.50 -4.10 -7.54
N LEU A 73 -9.77 -4.90 -6.75
CA LEU A 73 -10.34 -5.68 -5.64
C LEU A 73 -10.90 -4.76 -4.55
N ILE A 74 -10.13 -3.76 -4.13
CA ILE A 74 -10.55 -2.82 -3.09
C ILE A 74 -11.78 -2.02 -3.54
N GLU A 75 -11.82 -1.55 -4.78
CA GLU A 75 -12.98 -0.83 -5.30
C GLU A 75 -14.25 -1.70 -5.29
N ARG A 76 -14.17 -2.97 -5.71
CA ARG A 76 -15.31 -3.89 -5.73
C ARG A 76 -15.86 -4.20 -4.34
N HIS A 77 -15.02 -4.12 -3.33
CA HIS A 77 -15.38 -4.44 -1.95
C HIS A 77 -15.34 -3.20 -1.04
N TRP A 78 -15.43 -1.99 -1.65
CA TRP A 78 -15.26 -0.74 -0.93
C TRP A 78 -16.19 -0.62 0.27
N ASP A 79 -17.48 -0.90 0.08
CA ASP A 79 -18.49 -0.74 1.13
C ASP A 79 -18.19 -1.60 2.37
N GLY A 80 -17.68 -2.82 2.16
CA GLY A 80 -17.29 -3.71 3.26
C GLY A 80 -15.99 -3.29 3.95
N ILE A 81 -15.10 -2.57 3.25
CA ILE A 81 -13.86 -2.03 3.79
C ILE A 81 -14.14 -0.74 4.56
N ALA A 82 -14.93 0.16 3.98
CA ALA A 82 -15.34 1.43 4.55
C ALA A 82 -16.13 1.27 5.86
N ALA A 83 -16.84 0.16 6.04
CA ALA A 83 -17.54 -0.16 7.29
C ALA A 83 -16.61 -0.25 8.52
N TYR A 84 -15.29 -0.42 8.33
CA TYR A 84 -14.29 -0.46 9.40
C TYR A 84 -13.50 0.86 9.54
N CYS A 85 -13.91 1.91 8.83
CA CYS A 85 -13.30 3.25 8.86
C CYS A 85 -14.13 4.26 9.65
#